data_AF-A0A0M3HTB5-F1
#
_entry.id   AF-A0A0M3HTB5-F1
#
_cell.length_a   1.000
_cell.length_b   1.000
_cell.length_c   1.000
_cell.angle_alpha   90.00
_cell.angle_beta   90.00
_cell.angle_gamma   90.00
#
_symmetry.space_group_name_H-M   'P 1'
#
loop_
_entity.id
_entity.type
_entity.pdbx_description
1 polymer ?
#
loop_
_entity_poly.entity_id
_entity_poly.type
_entity_poly.pdbx_seq_one_letter_code
_entity_poly.pdbx_strand_id
1 'polypeptide(L)'
;MAAVFGKGVPLEELFGNPFLEKRERVSVEEEEGTRQEFIYNPSSYCIMMDEMIGSRTRPWNPQRMPIKPVQMLTLPEMTKEELFMSRLMENCAFKSLLAGVLGYGVGVAFGLFTASVDPQMSMVGGDPSKPLTLKETWREMKGRMWSYGKNFGSIGLMFAGSECLLETYRAKSDWKNGTYSGAIVGGLLGLRAGVKPALFGAAGFAAFSTVIDYYMRR
;
A
#
# COMPACT_ATOMS: atom_id res chain seq x y z
N MET A 1 -57.46 -70.14 24.69
CA MET A 1 -57.09 -70.39 23.28
C MET A 1 -55.76 -69.68 23.02
N ALA A 2 -54.69 -70.47 22.89
CA ALA A 2 -53.31 -70.21 22.42
C ALA A 2 -52.69 -68.80 22.63
N ALA A 3 -51.64 -68.57 23.42
CA ALA A 3 -50.29 -69.18 23.44
C ALA A 3 -49.44 -68.92 22.18
N VAL A 4 -48.19 -68.49 22.42
CA VAL A 4 -46.97 -68.54 21.57
C VAL A 4 -46.97 -67.51 20.43
N PHE A 5 -46.08 -66.50 20.31
CA PHE A 5 -44.61 -66.43 20.27
C PHE A 5 -44.22 -65.01 20.74
N GLY A 6 -43.21 -64.74 21.57
CA GLY A 6 -41.82 -65.21 21.50
C GLY A 6 -40.93 -63.99 21.19
N LYS A 7 -40.12 -63.56 22.18
CA LYS A 7 -39.14 -62.46 22.18
C LYS A 7 -38.67 -62.03 20.77
N GLY A 8 -38.84 -60.74 20.45
CA GLY A 8 -38.30 -60.14 19.22
C GLY A 8 -36.78 -60.26 19.20
N VAL A 9 -36.27 -61.10 18.29
CA VAL A 9 -34.85 -61.26 18.00
C VAL A 9 -34.39 -60.02 17.20
N PRO A 10 -33.28 -59.35 17.55
CA PRO A 10 -32.79 -58.20 16.78
C PRO A 10 -32.47 -58.63 15.33
N LEU A 11 -32.74 -57.73 14.38
CA LEU A 11 -32.67 -57.98 12.93
C LEU A 11 -31.30 -58.51 12.45
N GLU A 12 -30.24 -58.24 13.21
CA GLU A 12 -28.86 -58.69 12.98
C GLU A 12 -28.66 -60.20 13.21
N GLU A 13 -29.49 -60.85 14.03
CA GLU A 13 -29.43 -62.30 14.26
C GLU A 13 -30.24 -63.10 13.22
N LEU A 14 -31.18 -62.48 12.50
CA LEU A 14 -32.05 -63.17 11.54
C LEU A 14 -31.39 -63.39 10.16
N PHE A 15 -30.41 -62.56 9.82
CA PHE A 15 -29.68 -62.58 8.55
C PHE A 15 -28.15 -62.76 8.73
N GLY A 16 -27.70 -63.07 9.95
CA GLY A 16 -26.29 -63.30 10.28
C GLY A 16 -25.80 -64.71 9.94
N ASN A 17 -24.48 -64.88 9.88
CA ASN A 17 -23.82 -66.16 9.55
C ASN A 17 -24.03 -67.18 10.70
N PRO A 18 -24.70 -68.33 10.49
CA PRO A 18 -25.18 -69.22 11.55
C PRO A 18 -24.08 -70.02 12.28
N PHE A 19 -22.83 -69.93 11.83
CA PHE A 19 -21.69 -70.63 12.41
C PHE A 19 -20.76 -69.72 13.23
N LEU A 20 -21.11 -68.43 13.39
CA LEU A 20 -20.35 -67.52 14.24
C LEU A 20 -20.68 -67.80 15.71
N GLU A 21 -19.65 -68.05 16.54
CA GLU A 21 -19.82 -68.29 17.97
C GLU A 21 -20.43 -67.05 18.64
N LYS A 22 -21.62 -67.21 19.24
CA LYS A 22 -22.37 -66.10 19.84
C LYS A 22 -21.61 -65.60 21.06
N ARG A 23 -20.99 -64.42 20.98
CA ARG A 23 -20.35 -63.78 22.14
C ARG A 23 -21.42 -63.59 23.22
N GLU A 24 -21.26 -64.24 24.36
CA GLU A 24 -22.08 -63.94 25.53
C GLU A 24 -22.01 -62.44 25.76
N ARG A 25 -23.17 -61.77 25.76
CA ARG A 25 -23.27 -60.41 26.28
C ARG A 25 -23.03 -60.52 27.76
N VAL A 26 -21.76 -60.47 28.15
CA VAL A 26 -21.38 -60.06 29.49
C VAL A 26 -22.06 -58.71 29.67
N SER A 27 -23.10 -58.68 30.48
CA SER A 27 -23.47 -57.48 31.21
C SER A 27 -22.21 -57.10 31.96
N VAL A 28 -21.43 -56.19 31.38
CA VAL A 28 -20.43 -55.46 32.13
C VAL A 28 -21.24 -54.60 33.08
N GLU A 29 -21.63 -55.23 34.19
CA GLU A 29 -21.96 -54.53 35.41
C GLU A 29 -20.80 -53.58 35.68
N GLU A 30 -21.18 -52.35 35.96
CA GLU A 30 -20.34 -51.25 36.38
C GLU A 30 -19.21 -51.72 37.32
N GLU A 31 -18.00 -51.77 36.80
CA GLU A 31 -16.85 -51.29 37.55
C GLU A 31 -16.52 -49.89 37.03
N GLU A 32 -17.40 -48.94 37.35
CA GLU A 32 -17.05 -47.52 37.50
C GLU A 32 -16.16 -47.36 38.74
N GLY A 33 -15.01 -48.05 38.74
CA GLY A 33 -13.91 -47.75 39.64
C GLY A 33 -13.31 -46.43 39.21
N THR A 34 -13.84 -45.33 39.74
CA THR A 34 -13.29 -43.96 39.73
C THR A 34 -12.08 -43.76 38.81
N ARG A 35 -12.31 -43.68 37.50
CA ARG A 35 -11.30 -43.05 36.63
C ARG A 35 -11.25 -41.60 37.06
N GLN A 36 -10.28 -41.27 37.93
CA GLN A 36 -10.05 -39.92 38.37
C GLN A 36 -9.94 -39.05 37.12
N GLU A 37 -10.85 -38.10 36.98
CA GLU A 37 -10.83 -37.13 35.90
C GLU A 37 -9.44 -36.49 35.91
N PHE A 38 -8.69 -36.63 34.81
CA PHE A 38 -7.34 -36.09 34.73
C PHE A 38 -7.45 -34.56 34.65
N ILE A 39 -7.35 -33.91 35.81
CA ILE A 39 -7.26 -32.45 35.90
C ILE A 39 -5.87 -32.05 35.43
N TYR A 40 -5.77 -31.54 34.20
CA TYR A 40 -4.52 -31.00 33.67
C TYR A 40 -4.07 -29.80 34.52
N ASN A 41 -2.97 -29.97 35.26
CA ASN A 41 -2.34 -28.89 36.00
C ASN A 41 -1.08 -28.44 35.23
N PRO A 42 -1.14 -27.31 34.50
CA PRO A 42 -0.01 -26.87 33.68
C PRO A 42 1.20 -26.53 34.55
N SER A 43 2.39 -26.79 34.01
CA SER A 43 3.62 -26.27 34.62
C SER A 43 3.64 -24.75 34.58
N SER A 44 4.40 -24.13 35.50
CA SER A 44 4.64 -22.68 35.48
C SER A 44 5.17 -22.18 34.12
N TYR A 45 5.93 -23.03 33.41
CA TYR A 45 6.41 -22.73 32.06
C TYR A 45 5.28 -22.72 31.03
N CYS A 46 4.33 -23.67 31.11
CA CYS A 46 3.15 -23.70 30.25
C CYS A 46 2.25 -22.47 30.48
N ILE A 47 2.06 -22.07 31.75
CA ILE A 47 1.31 -20.86 32.11
C ILE A 47 1.99 -19.60 31.55
N MET A 48 3.32 -19.49 31.73
CA MET A 48 4.10 -18.37 31.19
C MET A 48 4.06 -18.33 29.66
N MET A 49 4.14 -19.49 28.99
CA MET A 49 4.03 -19.60 27.53
C MET A 49 2.64 -19.20 27.05
N ASP A 50 1.58 -19.59 27.73
CA ASP A 50 0.21 -19.19 27.39
C ASP A 50 -0.01 -17.69 27.62
N GLU A 51 0.62 -17.10 28.64
CA GLU A 51 0.57 -15.65 28.88
C GLU A 51 1.40 -14.84 27.88
N MET A 52 2.49 -15.42 27.34
CA MET A 52 3.31 -14.78 26.30
C MET A 52 2.79 -15.01 24.87
N ILE A 53 2.15 -16.14 24.59
CA ILE A 53 1.83 -16.61 23.22
C ILE A 53 0.31 -16.82 23.01
N GLY A 54 -0.42 -17.33 24.02
CA GLY A 54 -1.71 -18.01 23.83
C GLY A 54 -2.97 -17.30 24.33
N SER A 55 -2.89 -16.41 25.31
CA SER A 55 -4.03 -15.60 25.75
C SER A 55 -4.02 -14.25 25.02
N ARG A 56 -4.98 -14.03 24.12
CA ARG A 56 -5.17 -12.74 23.40
C ARG A 56 -5.42 -11.54 24.33
N THR A 57 -5.54 -11.78 25.63
CA THR A 57 -5.57 -10.78 26.69
C THR A 57 -4.19 -10.68 27.33
N ARG A 58 -3.34 -9.79 26.80
CA ARG A 58 -2.30 -9.22 27.67
C ARG A 58 -3.03 -8.54 28.84
N PRO A 59 -2.72 -8.80 30.12
CA PRO A 59 -3.03 -7.85 31.18
C PRO A 59 -2.13 -6.63 30.94
N TRP A 60 -2.51 -5.82 29.95
CA TRP A 60 -1.86 -4.56 29.66
C TRP A 60 -2.15 -3.68 30.87
N ASN A 61 -1.15 -3.56 31.74
CA ASN A 61 -1.20 -2.66 32.87
C ASN A 61 -0.80 -1.25 32.35
N PRO A 62 -1.76 -0.30 32.20
CA PRO A 62 -1.46 1.04 31.70
C PRO A 62 -0.41 1.78 32.54
N GLN A 63 -0.26 1.42 33.82
CA GLN A 63 0.68 2.03 34.74
C GLN A 63 2.10 1.44 34.68
N ARG A 64 2.30 0.25 34.08
CA ARG A 64 3.66 -0.24 33.81
C ARG A 64 4.14 0.36 32.50
N MET A 65 4.97 1.39 32.60
CA MET A 65 5.80 1.81 31.47
C MET A 65 6.51 0.56 30.91
N PRO A 66 6.38 0.29 29.59
CA PRO A 66 7.05 -0.86 29.00
C PRO A 66 8.54 -0.73 29.28
N ILE A 67 9.19 -1.86 29.60
CA ILE A 67 10.65 -1.93 29.70
C ILE A 67 11.18 -1.43 28.35
N LYS A 68 11.73 -0.22 28.31
CA LYS A 68 12.38 0.35 27.12
C LYS A 68 13.79 -0.24 27.10
N PRO A 69 14.12 -1.23 26.26
CA PRO A 69 15.48 -1.72 26.18
C PRO A 69 16.34 -0.56 25.67
N VAL A 70 17.21 -0.02 26.52
CA VAL A 70 18.20 0.99 26.12
C VAL A 70 19.31 0.24 25.37
N GLN A 71 19.04 -0.18 24.13
CA GLN A 71 20.10 -0.65 23.25
C GLN A 71 20.92 0.56 22.82
N MET A 72 22.26 0.41 22.77
CA MET A 72 23.18 1.48 22.37
C MET A 72 22.87 2.11 21.00
N LEU A 73 22.05 1.46 20.18
CA LEU A 73 21.65 1.90 18.84
C LEU A 73 20.14 2.20 18.72
N THR A 74 19.44 2.51 19.81
CA THR A 74 18.06 3.01 19.69
C THR A 74 18.06 4.44 19.20
N LEU A 75 17.45 4.69 18.05
CA LEU A 75 17.05 6.05 17.65
C LEU A 75 16.24 6.68 18.79
N PRO A 76 16.43 7.98 19.09
CA PRO A 76 15.61 8.66 20.10
C PRO A 76 14.12 8.48 19.78
N GLU A 77 13.29 8.35 20.80
CA GLU A 77 11.85 8.22 20.59
C GLU A 77 11.33 9.49 19.91
N MET A 78 10.81 9.34 18.69
CA MET A 78 10.18 10.47 18.00
C MET A 78 8.94 10.90 18.78
N THR A 79 8.82 12.20 19.01
CA THR A 79 7.60 12.79 19.56
C THR A 79 6.40 12.48 18.66
N LYS A 80 5.18 12.52 19.20
CA LYS A 80 3.96 12.27 18.40
C LYS A 80 3.84 13.24 17.21
N GLU A 81 4.33 14.46 17.38
CA GLU A 81 4.35 15.49 16.35
C GLU A 81 5.35 15.15 15.24
N GLU A 82 6.57 14.73 15.59
CA GLU A 82 7.58 14.27 14.61
C GLU A 82 7.13 13.01 13.87
N LEU A 83 6.47 12.08 14.56
CA LEU A 83 5.91 10.87 13.95
C LEU A 83 4.81 11.23 12.93
N PHE A 84 3.94 12.17 13.28
CA PHE A 84 2.90 12.65 12.37
C PHE A 84 3.52 13.31 11.13
N MET A 85 4.52 14.17 11.32
CA MET A 85 5.23 14.83 10.22
C MET A 85 5.97 13.81 9.31
N SER A 86 6.62 12.81 9.89
CA SER A 86 7.28 11.74 9.14
C SER A 86 6.27 10.97 8.27
N ARG A 87 5.14 10.58 8.85
CA ARG A 87 4.05 9.90 8.11
C ARG A 87 3.45 10.76 7.00
N LEU A 88 3.35 12.07 7.20
CA LEU A 88 2.91 12.99 6.14
C LEU A 88 3.89 13.03 4.97
N MET A 89 5.20 13.08 5.25
CA MET A 89 6.23 13.12 4.21
C MET A 89 6.39 11.79 3.47
N GLU A 90 6.12 10.67 4.13
CA GLU A 90 6.10 9.33 3.52
C GLU A 90 4.84 9.09 2.68
N ASN A 91 3.77 9.87 2.86
CA ASN A 91 2.53 9.67 2.14
C ASN A 91 2.67 10.04 0.66
N CYS A 92 2.39 9.08 -0.23
CA CYS A 92 2.48 9.29 -1.68
C CYS A 92 1.62 10.46 -2.18
N ALA A 93 0.44 10.68 -1.59
CA ALA A 93 -0.42 11.79 -1.96
C ALA A 93 0.25 13.15 -1.68
N PHE A 94 0.90 13.28 -0.53
CA PHE A 94 1.60 14.50 -0.15
C PHE A 94 2.85 14.71 -1.00
N LYS A 95 3.67 13.67 -1.19
CA LYS A 95 4.88 13.72 -2.04
C LYS A 95 4.55 14.15 -3.48
N SER A 96 3.46 13.61 -4.04
CA SER A 96 2.96 13.97 -5.38
C SER A 96 2.46 15.41 -5.46
N LEU A 97 1.70 15.86 -4.45
CA LEU A 97 1.16 17.21 -4.41
C LEU A 97 2.29 18.25 -4.27
N LEU A 98 3.26 17.98 -3.39
CA LEU A 98 4.42 18.84 -3.22
C LEU A 98 5.22 18.96 -4.53
N ALA A 99 5.49 17.83 -5.20
CA ALA A 99 6.15 17.82 -6.50
C ALA A 99 5.35 18.57 -7.57
N GLY A 100 4.02 18.44 -7.56
CA GLY A 100 3.13 19.18 -8.46
C GLY A 100 3.15 20.70 -8.22
N VAL A 101 3.17 21.15 -6.96
CA VAL A 101 3.28 22.58 -6.61
C VAL A 101 4.64 23.13 -7.01
N LEU A 102 5.72 22.40 -6.74
CA LEU A 102 7.07 22.78 -7.16
C LEU A 102 7.18 22.84 -8.69
N GLY A 103 6.64 21.84 -9.39
CA GLY A 103 6.58 21.81 -10.86
C GLY A 103 5.76 22.96 -11.43
N TYR A 104 4.62 23.30 -10.82
CA TYR A 104 3.82 24.46 -11.20
C TYR A 104 4.62 25.76 -11.06
N GLY A 105 5.37 25.92 -9.95
CA GLY A 105 6.25 27.08 -9.73
C GLY A 105 7.31 27.24 -10.82
N VAL A 106 8.00 26.15 -11.16
CA VAL A 106 8.98 26.13 -12.27
C VAL A 106 8.31 26.45 -13.60
N GLY A 107 7.11 25.91 -13.85
CA GLY A 107 6.34 26.18 -15.07
C GLY A 107 5.89 27.64 -15.20
N VAL A 108 5.51 28.29 -14.10
CA VAL A 108 5.18 29.72 -14.08
C VAL A 108 6.42 30.56 -14.38
N ALA A 109 7.57 30.25 -13.77
CA ALA A 109 8.82 30.95 -14.03
C ALA A 109 9.24 30.82 -15.51
N PHE A 110 9.13 29.61 -16.07
CA PHE A 110 9.40 29.37 -17.49
C PHE A 110 8.38 30.08 -18.40
N GLY A 111 7.11 30.13 -18.00
CA GLY A 111 6.05 30.86 -18.72
C GLY A 111 6.27 32.36 -18.74
N LEU A 112 6.75 32.93 -17.65
CA LEU A 112 7.11 34.34 -17.58
C LEU A 112 8.35 34.64 -18.43
N PHE A 113 9.38 33.80 -18.34
CA PHE A 113 10.60 33.95 -19.12
C PHE A 113 10.33 33.90 -20.62
N THR A 114 9.59 32.89 -21.09
CA THR A 114 9.23 32.79 -22.51
C THR A 114 8.38 33.97 -22.99
N ALA A 115 7.47 34.48 -22.14
CA ALA A 115 6.69 35.65 -22.50
C ALA A 115 7.50 36.96 -22.55
N SER A 116 8.61 37.05 -21.79
CA SER A 116 9.53 38.19 -21.87
C SER A 116 10.43 38.17 -23.11
N VAL A 117 10.79 36.99 -23.61
CA VAL A 117 11.72 36.85 -24.76
C VAL A 117 11.00 37.05 -26.09
N ASP A 118 9.76 36.60 -26.21
CA ASP A 118 8.96 36.82 -27.42
C ASP A 118 7.50 37.17 -27.09
N PRO A 119 7.20 38.48 -26.95
CA PRO A 119 5.84 38.97 -26.81
C PRO A 119 5.08 39.01 -28.16
N GLN A 120 5.73 38.74 -29.30
CA GLN A 120 5.13 38.88 -30.64
C GLN A 120 4.37 37.62 -31.08
N MET A 121 4.68 36.45 -30.52
CA MET A 121 4.04 35.17 -30.90
C MET A 121 2.55 35.03 -30.53
N SER A 122 1.94 36.02 -29.87
CA SER A 122 0.59 35.88 -29.31
C SER A 122 -0.24 37.15 -29.37
N MET A 123 0.01 37.97 -30.38
CA MET A 123 -0.95 38.98 -30.86
C MET A 123 -2.26 38.28 -31.30
N VAL A 124 -3.10 37.92 -30.33
CA VAL A 124 -4.48 37.47 -30.53
C VAL A 124 -5.25 38.71 -30.97
N GLY A 125 -5.19 39.00 -32.27
CA GLY A 125 -5.85 40.19 -32.83
C GLY A 125 -5.32 40.73 -34.14
N GLY A 126 -4.25 40.17 -34.75
CA GLY A 126 -3.88 40.45 -36.15
C GLY A 126 -3.45 41.88 -36.51
N ASP A 127 -3.53 42.85 -35.60
CA ASP A 127 -3.18 44.25 -35.84
C ASP A 127 -1.85 44.61 -35.17
N PRO A 128 -0.73 44.71 -35.92
CA PRO A 128 0.58 45.13 -35.40
C PRO A 128 0.65 46.63 -35.05
N SER A 129 -0.45 47.37 -35.22
CA SER A 129 -0.53 48.83 -35.16
C SER A 129 -1.13 49.38 -33.87
N LYS A 130 -1.71 48.54 -33.00
CA LYS A 130 -2.15 48.98 -31.67
C LYS A 130 -1.00 48.88 -30.66
N PRO A 131 -0.74 49.93 -29.87
CA PRO A 131 0.24 49.84 -28.80
C PRO A 131 -0.16 48.73 -27.84
N LEU A 132 0.78 47.84 -27.48
CA LEU A 132 0.57 46.78 -26.51
C LEU A 132 0.11 47.38 -25.18
N THR A 133 -1.17 47.28 -24.87
CA THR A 133 -1.69 47.75 -23.58
C THR A 133 -1.15 46.82 -22.49
N LEU A 134 -0.57 47.38 -21.42
CA LEU A 134 -0.04 46.60 -20.28
C LEU A 134 -1.07 45.60 -19.70
N LYS A 135 -2.36 45.93 -19.79
CA LYS A 135 -3.47 45.08 -19.36
C LYS A 135 -3.69 43.86 -20.27
N GLU A 136 -3.49 44.03 -21.56
CA GLU A 136 -3.63 42.96 -22.57
C GLU A 136 -2.42 42.03 -22.50
N THR A 137 -1.21 42.59 -22.42
CA THR A 137 0.02 41.81 -22.24
C THR A 137 0.00 41.02 -20.94
N TRP A 138 -0.44 41.62 -19.83
CA TRP A 138 -0.58 40.90 -18.56
C TRP A 138 -1.60 39.77 -18.64
N ARG A 139 -2.72 39.97 -19.35
CA ARG A 139 -3.75 38.94 -19.51
C ARG A 139 -3.22 37.75 -20.30
N GLU A 140 -2.43 38.01 -21.33
CA GLU A 140 -1.81 37.00 -22.18
C GLU A 140 -0.66 36.27 -21.46
N MET A 141 0.23 37.02 -20.80
CA MET A 141 1.28 36.48 -19.93
C MET A 141 0.68 35.56 -18.86
N LYS A 142 -0.43 35.97 -18.23
CA LYS A 142 -1.15 35.15 -17.26
C LYS A 142 -1.70 33.87 -17.89
N GLY A 143 -2.23 33.92 -19.11
CA GLY A 143 -2.69 32.74 -19.85
C GLY A 143 -1.57 31.74 -20.12
N ARG A 144 -0.41 32.24 -20.59
CA ARG A 144 0.80 31.44 -20.83
C ARG A 144 1.32 30.80 -19.54
N MET A 145 1.56 31.61 -18.50
CA MET A 145 1.99 31.14 -17.16
C MET A 145 1.06 30.06 -16.60
N TRP A 146 -0.25 30.25 -16.74
CA TRP A 146 -1.25 29.28 -16.28
C TRP A 146 -1.20 27.97 -17.06
N SER A 147 -1.06 28.04 -18.39
CA SER A 147 -0.95 26.84 -19.22
C SER A 147 0.33 26.04 -18.94
N TYR A 148 1.47 26.72 -18.80
CA TYR A 148 2.75 26.09 -18.51
C TYR A 148 2.78 25.53 -17.10
N GLY A 149 2.31 26.30 -16.11
CA GLY A 149 2.17 25.84 -14.73
C GLY A 149 1.34 24.56 -14.65
N LYS A 150 0.20 24.48 -15.36
CA LYS A 150 -0.63 23.26 -15.40
C LYS A 150 0.09 22.06 -16.00
N ASN A 151 0.86 22.25 -17.07
CA ASN A 151 1.60 21.18 -17.72
C ASN A 151 2.76 20.67 -16.85
N PHE A 152 3.60 21.58 -16.33
CA PHE A 152 4.73 21.17 -15.48
C PHE A 152 4.27 20.65 -14.11
N GLY A 153 3.21 21.21 -13.54
CA GLY A 153 2.61 20.71 -12.31
C GLY A 153 1.98 19.32 -12.48
N SER A 154 1.33 19.03 -13.61
CA SER A 154 0.78 17.69 -13.87
C SER A 154 1.87 16.65 -14.07
N ILE A 155 2.94 16.99 -14.80
CA ILE A 155 4.11 16.10 -14.98
C ILE A 155 4.75 15.79 -13.63
N GLY A 156 5.00 16.81 -12.80
CA GLY A 156 5.62 16.64 -11.47
C GLY A 156 4.77 15.77 -10.54
N LEU A 157 3.45 15.98 -10.54
CA LEU A 157 2.51 15.18 -9.76
C LEU A 157 2.51 13.72 -10.21
N MET A 158 2.44 13.46 -11.51
CA MET A 158 2.42 12.10 -12.06
C MET A 158 3.75 11.37 -11.83
N PHE A 159 4.88 12.07 -11.96
CA PHE A 159 6.20 11.48 -11.78
C PHE A 159 6.42 11.03 -10.32
N ALA A 160 6.27 11.95 -9.36
CA ALA A 160 6.45 11.63 -7.94
C ALA A 160 5.41 10.62 -7.43
N GLY A 161 4.18 10.67 -7.94
CA GLY A 161 3.13 9.71 -7.58
C GLY A 161 3.40 8.30 -8.08
N SER A 162 3.77 8.16 -9.34
CA SER A 162 4.09 6.83 -9.90
C SER A 162 5.36 6.24 -9.28
N GLU A 163 6.37 7.06 -9.00
CA GLU A 163 7.58 6.63 -8.29
C GLU A 163 7.25 6.13 -6.88
N CYS A 164 6.47 6.90 -6.09
CA CYS A 164 6.11 6.50 -4.73
C CYS A 164 5.26 5.21 -4.69
N LEU A 165 4.32 5.05 -5.64
CA LEU A 165 3.52 3.83 -5.76
C LEU A 165 4.38 2.61 -6.13
N LEU A 166 5.35 2.78 -7.04
CA LEU A 166 6.30 1.72 -7.41
C LEU A 166 7.23 1.35 -6.25
N GLU A 167 7.71 2.34 -5.52
CA GLU A 167 8.55 2.16 -4.33
C GLU A 167 7.78 1.40 -3.25
N THR A 168 6.52 1.76 -3.01
CA THR A 168 5.64 1.07 -2.05
C THR A 168 5.36 -0.37 -2.48
N TYR A 169 5.12 -0.60 -3.78
CA TYR A 169 4.85 -1.94 -4.31
C TYR A 169 6.08 -2.86 -4.28
N ARG A 170 7.27 -2.35 -4.59
CA ARG A 170 8.52 -3.15 -4.61
C ARG A 170 9.24 -3.19 -3.27
N ALA A 171 8.87 -2.32 -2.32
CA ALA A 171 9.57 -2.09 -1.06
C ALA A 171 11.09 -1.86 -1.23
N LYS A 172 11.49 -1.24 -2.33
CA LYS A 172 12.90 -0.93 -2.66
C LYS A 172 13.00 0.44 -3.31
N SER A 173 14.02 1.21 -2.90
CA SER A 173 14.35 2.52 -3.45
C SER A 173 15.59 2.44 -4.34
N ASP A 174 15.38 2.23 -5.64
CA ASP A 174 16.45 2.04 -6.63
C ASP A 174 16.29 3.02 -7.81
N TRP A 175 17.36 3.21 -8.59
CA TRP A 175 17.39 4.02 -9.82
C TRP A 175 16.40 3.54 -10.89
N LYS A 176 16.00 2.27 -10.81
CA LYS A 176 14.98 1.67 -11.66
C LYS A 176 13.61 2.29 -11.43
N ASN A 177 13.31 2.75 -10.21
CA ASN A 177 12.00 3.33 -9.90
C ASN A 177 11.77 4.61 -10.70
N GLY A 178 12.78 5.48 -10.79
CA GLY A 178 12.74 6.68 -11.64
C GLY A 178 12.64 6.36 -13.13
N THR A 179 13.28 5.28 -13.59
CA THR A 179 13.17 4.82 -14.99
C THR A 179 11.74 4.40 -15.34
N TYR A 180 11.13 3.60 -14.46
CA TYR A 180 9.78 3.08 -14.67
C TYR A 180 8.73 4.19 -14.53
N SER A 181 8.85 5.08 -13.53
CA SER A 181 7.95 6.24 -13.40
C SER A 181 8.07 7.16 -14.62
N GLY A 182 9.29 7.46 -15.07
CA GLY A 182 9.54 8.21 -16.29
C GLY A 182 8.87 7.57 -17.51
N ALA A 183 9.06 6.27 -17.73
CA ALA A 183 8.43 5.55 -18.83
C ALA A 183 6.89 5.60 -18.78
N ILE A 184 6.29 5.42 -17.58
CA ILE A 184 4.85 5.46 -17.37
C ILE A 184 4.29 6.85 -17.68
N VAL A 185 4.90 7.90 -17.14
CA VAL A 185 4.44 9.29 -17.33
C VAL A 185 4.63 9.73 -18.78
N GLY A 186 5.81 9.48 -19.36
CA GLY A 186 6.09 9.82 -20.76
C GLY A 186 5.20 9.04 -21.74
N GLY A 187 4.94 7.77 -21.45
CA GLY A 187 4.00 6.95 -22.21
C GLY A 187 2.57 7.47 -22.11
N LEU A 188 2.08 7.77 -20.91
CA LEU A 188 0.72 8.26 -20.69
C LEU A 188 0.45 9.61 -21.36
N LEU A 189 1.43 10.53 -21.29
CA LEU A 189 1.34 11.82 -21.97
C LEU A 189 1.42 11.68 -23.49
N GLY A 190 2.31 10.82 -23.98
CA GLY A 190 2.46 10.57 -25.41
C GLY A 190 1.27 9.83 -26.02
N LEU A 191 0.59 8.95 -25.26
CA LEU A 191 -0.61 8.23 -25.70
C LEU A 191 -1.74 9.17 -26.13
N ARG A 192 -1.83 10.36 -25.53
CA ARG A 192 -2.81 11.39 -25.94
C ARG A 192 -2.59 11.87 -27.38
N ALA A 193 -1.35 11.81 -27.88
CA ALA A 193 -1.00 12.15 -29.25
C ALA A 193 -0.92 10.92 -30.19
N GLY A 194 -1.04 9.70 -29.64
CA GLY A 194 -1.05 8.43 -30.38
C GLY A 194 -0.01 7.41 -29.89
N VAL A 195 -0.03 6.20 -30.46
CA VAL A 195 0.86 5.09 -30.03
C VAL A 195 2.33 5.35 -30.39
N LYS A 196 2.61 5.93 -31.57
CA LYS A 196 3.98 6.27 -31.98
C LYS A 196 4.64 7.28 -31.02
N PRO A 197 4.04 8.46 -30.73
CA PRO A 197 4.61 9.39 -29.76
C PRO A 197 4.61 8.84 -28.33
N ALA A 198 3.72 7.92 -27.97
CA ALA A 198 3.79 7.23 -26.68
C ALA A 198 5.08 6.43 -26.50
N LEU A 199 5.51 5.68 -27.53
CA LEU A 199 6.74 4.89 -27.45
C LEU A 199 7.98 5.80 -27.36
N PHE A 200 8.04 6.85 -28.18
CA PHE A 200 9.12 7.84 -28.11
C PHE A 200 9.11 8.62 -26.80
N GLY A 201 7.92 8.98 -26.29
CA GLY A 201 7.74 9.65 -25.01
C GLY A 201 8.19 8.77 -23.85
N ALA A 202 7.77 7.50 -23.82
CA ALA A 202 8.20 6.55 -22.80
C ALA A 202 9.72 6.35 -22.83
N ALA A 203 10.31 6.15 -24.00
CA ALA A 203 11.76 5.99 -24.14
C ALA A 203 12.54 7.26 -23.71
N GLY A 204 12.08 8.44 -24.13
CA GLY A 204 12.72 9.71 -23.80
C GLY A 204 12.65 10.04 -22.32
N PHE A 205 11.47 9.91 -21.70
CA PHE A 205 11.32 10.16 -20.26
C PHE A 205 12.04 9.10 -19.41
N ALA A 206 12.04 7.83 -19.82
CA ALA A 206 12.82 6.80 -19.13
C ALA A 206 14.31 7.12 -19.13
N ALA A 207 14.85 7.47 -20.31
CA ALA A 207 16.26 7.84 -20.45
C ALA A 207 16.59 9.11 -19.63
N PHE A 208 15.78 10.15 -19.73
CA PHE A 208 15.97 11.37 -18.95
C PHE A 208 15.98 11.10 -17.44
N SER A 209 14.99 10.37 -16.93
CA SER A 209 14.93 10.01 -15.51
C SER A 209 16.14 9.19 -15.07
N THR A 210 16.60 8.23 -15.87
CA THR A 210 17.82 7.47 -15.52
C THR A 210 19.07 8.32 -15.45
N VAL A 211 19.21 9.31 -16.33
CA VAL A 211 20.37 10.19 -16.36
C VAL A 211 20.38 11.10 -15.14
N ILE A 212 19.21 11.65 -14.77
CA ILE A 212 19.07 12.48 -13.56
C ILE A 212 19.33 11.64 -12.29
N ASP A 213 18.74 10.45 -12.19
CA ASP A 213 18.99 9.53 -11.07
C ASP A 213 20.47 9.15 -10.96
N TYR A 214 21.12 8.88 -12.10
CA TYR A 214 22.55 8.57 -12.13
C TYR A 214 23.40 9.76 -11.68
N TYR A 215 23.07 10.97 -12.13
CA TYR A 215 23.77 12.19 -11.76
C TYR A 215 23.60 12.52 -10.26
N MET A 216 22.40 12.39 -9.72
CA MET A 216 22.12 12.69 -8.30
C MET A 216 22.70 11.68 -7.32
N ARG A 217 22.90 10.43 -7.75
CA ARG A 217 23.48 9.36 -6.90
C ARG A 217 25.00 9.25 -7.01
N ARG A 218 25.62 10.05 -7.89
CA ARG A 218 27.07 10.16 -8.04
C ARG A 218 27.62 11.17 -7.05
#